data_AF-A0A957NNM2-F1
#
_entry.id   AF-A0A957NNM2-F1
#
_cell.length_a   1.000
_cell.length_b   1.000
_cell.length_c   1.000
_cell.angle_alpha   90.00
_cell.angle_beta   90.00
_cell.angle_gamma   90.00
#
_symmetry.space_group_name_H-M   'P 1'
#
loop_
_entity.id
_entity.type
_entity.pdbx_description
1 polymer ?
#
loop_
_entity_poly.entity_id
_entity_poly.type
_entity_poly.pdbx_seq_one_letter_code
_entity_poly.pdbx_strand_id
1 'polypeptide(L)'
;MHLYLLSFLLPFFIGFISPSSSSAPYPPSPVITNLEWAPKSSIQRMASGSDNFPITWGDDDSLYTAYGDGNGFKPNVPQKLSLGFARIDGPPTNISAANIRSSQEQTGQGSAGKKASGMLMVDGVLYMWMRNADNNGHKCQLAWSTDHAQTWTFADWKFDEFGYCTFINYGQNYAGAPDGFVYTVTPDSPSAYEPSDGFILFRAPQGDLFNRDAYQYYAGEDDNGEPIWTIDIEERDYNFYHPDGALRSGISYNAPLGRYIWWQQLPNLDDDKPEDTRFDGGFGVYDAPQPWGPWTTVYFTDFWDVGPGETGSFPTKWMSPDGLTMNLVFSGEDSFSVRRATLTVAPQATLPNVVSEEHNQPPPPLDSPLPPPQLNSPLPPPADNQTGSAASNVPDQPQSPLPTPTETLPPPPPTETLAPQPPTIAPTMPPLPTATLTPTVPLSATVPLTPTAMAPITEAQQVSETLQGPSVAPSPTVIMPLPVAASTNPLALLLRSETLILGMLCLIFFAVTMLGFGA
;
A
#
# COMPACT_ATOMS: atom_id res chain seq x y z
N MET A 1 54.16 63.16 21.25
CA MET A 1 54.59 62.18 22.27
C MET A 1 53.32 61.78 23.02
N HIS A 2 52.93 60.48 22.98
CA HIS A 2 51.70 59.88 23.54
C HIS A 2 50.40 60.29 22.77
N LEU A 3 49.39 59.46 22.46
CA LEU A 3 48.89 58.24 23.13
C LEU A 3 47.92 57.43 22.18
N TYR A 4 48.16 56.11 22.03
CA TYR A 4 47.24 54.92 22.05
C TYR A 4 46.08 54.75 21.02
N LEU A 5 46.06 53.68 20.19
CA LEU A 5 45.76 52.23 20.40
C LEU A 5 44.25 51.91 20.36
N LEU A 6 43.82 51.21 19.31
CA LEU A 6 43.21 49.86 19.27
C LEU A 6 42.14 49.74 18.17
N SER A 7 42.51 49.16 17.03
CA SER A 7 41.57 48.67 16.02
C SER A 7 41.17 47.24 16.39
N PHE A 8 39.91 47.04 16.78
CA PHE A 8 39.33 45.72 16.96
C PHE A 8 38.94 45.12 15.59
N LEU A 9 39.58 44.01 15.23
CA LEU A 9 39.10 43.04 14.26
C LEU A 9 38.05 42.17 14.95
N LEU A 10 36.79 42.25 14.54
CA LEU A 10 35.80 41.18 14.78
C LEU A 10 35.76 40.30 13.53
N PRO A 11 35.98 38.97 13.63
CA PRO A 11 35.65 38.07 12.54
C PRO A 11 34.13 37.87 12.49
N PHE A 12 33.55 38.09 11.31
CA PHE A 12 32.21 37.63 10.95
C PHE A 12 32.18 36.10 11.05
N PHE A 13 31.59 35.56 12.12
CA PHE A 13 31.11 34.18 12.12
C PHE A 13 29.78 34.16 11.35
N ILE A 14 29.86 33.92 10.04
CA ILE A 14 28.72 33.41 9.29
C ILE A 14 28.61 31.94 9.68
N GLY A 15 27.74 31.64 10.65
CA GLY A 15 27.33 30.28 10.91
C GLY A 15 26.68 29.74 9.65
N PHE A 16 27.31 28.76 9.00
CA PHE A 16 26.61 27.89 8.08
C PHE A 16 25.50 27.21 8.88
N ILE A 17 24.25 27.62 8.65
CA ILE A 17 23.11 26.78 9.00
C ILE A 17 23.23 25.60 8.05
N SER A 18 23.81 24.49 8.53
CA SER A 18 23.64 23.22 7.87
C SER A 18 22.13 22.98 7.73
N PRO A 19 21.62 22.54 6.57
CA PRO A 19 20.25 22.03 6.53
C PRO A 19 20.15 20.96 7.61
N SER A 20 19.19 21.12 8.52
CA SER A 20 18.85 20.11 9.50
C SER A 20 18.56 18.83 8.75
N SER A 21 19.42 17.80 8.90
CA SER A 21 19.03 16.43 8.58
C SER A 21 17.76 16.17 9.37
N SER A 22 16.64 15.89 8.72
CA SER A 22 15.42 15.59 9.43
C SER A 22 15.69 14.34 10.27
N SER A 23 15.60 14.47 11.59
CA SER A 23 15.70 13.30 12.45
C SER A 23 14.45 12.46 12.27
N ALA A 24 14.58 11.13 12.23
CA ALA A 24 13.44 10.24 12.22
C ALA A 24 12.42 10.61 13.33
N PRO A 25 11.10 10.52 13.09
CA PRO A 25 10.07 10.96 14.02
C PRO A 25 9.98 10.11 15.30
N TYR A 26 10.62 8.93 15.34
CA TYR A 26 10.59 8.01 16.47
C TYR A 26 12.00 7.68 16.98
N PRO A 27 12.14 7.32 18.28
CA PRO A 27 13.41 6.86 18.81
C PRO A 27 13.90 5.59 18.11
N PRO A 28 15.22 5.32 18.11
CA PRO A 28 15.77 4.07 17.54
C PRO A 28 15.18 2.82 18.19
N SER A 29 15.02 1.77 17.40
CA SER A 29 14.53 0.48 17.85
C SER A 29 15.45 -0.15 18.89
N PRO A 30 14.92 -0.60 20.05
CA PRO A 30 15.69 -1.37 21.01
C PRO A 30 15.83 -2.85 20.59
N VAL A 31 15.04 -3.30 19.60
CA VAL A 31 14.99 -4.70 19.15
C VAL A 31 15.81 -4.90 17.87
N ILE A 32 15.52 -4.11 16.84
CA ILE A 32 16.15 -4.19 15.52
C ILE A 32 17.15 -3.04 15.40
N THR A 33 18.39 -3.29 15.78
CA THR A 33 19.40 -2.23 15.93
C THR A 33 20.01 -1.75 14.62
N ASN A 34 19.83 -2.49 13.52
CA ASN A 34 20.32 -2.10 12.20
C ASN A 34 19.54 -2.78 11.07
N LEU A 35 19.48 -2.11 9.92
CA LEU A 35 19.03 -2.66 8.65
C LEU A 35 20.07 -2.36 7.57
N GLU A 36 20.59 -3.41 6.95
CA GLU A 36 21.55 -3.33 5.85
C GLU A 36 20.90 -3.73 4.52
N TRP A 37 21.00 -2.86 3.53
CA TRP A 37 20.53 -3.11 2.18
C TRP A 37 21.55 -3.89 1.36
N ALA A 38 21.11 -4.89 0.59
CA ALA A 38 21.95 -5.47 -0.45
C ALA A 38 22.38 -4.39 -1.47
N PRO A 39 23.51 -4.58 -2.21
CA PRO A 39 24.00 -3.59 -3.16
C PRO A 39 22.93 -3.19 -4.18
N LYS A 40 22.88 -1.90 -4.57
CA LYS A 40 21.94 -1.39 -5.59
C LYS A 40 21.94 -2.21 -6.88
N SER A 41 23.11 -2.71 -7.31
CA SER A 41 23.26 -3.55 -8.50
C SER A 41 22.57 -4.91 -8.41
N SER A 42 22.12 -5.34 -7.22
CA SER A 42 21.38 -6.58 -7.00
C SER A 42 19.86 -6.43 -7.09
N ILE A 43 19.35 -5.21 -7.31
CA ILE A 43 17.91 -4.96 -7.45
C ILE A 43 17.41 -5.69 -8.70
N GLN A 44 16.42 -6.56 -8.51
CA GLN A 44 15.69 -7.18 -9.60
C GLN A 44 14.55 -6.28 -10.03
N ARG A 45 14.41 -6.03 -11.33
CA ARG A 45 13.34 -5.21 -11.91
C ARG A 45 12.54 -5.99 -12.94
N MET A 46 11.22 -5.94 -12.79
CA MET A 46 10.23 -6.54 -13.68
C MET A 46 9.10 -5.53 -13.93
N ALA A 47 8.18 -5.89 -14.84
CA ALA A 47 7.01 -5.06 -15.15
C ALA A 47 7.33 -3.58 -15.48
N SER A 48 8.45 -3.34 -16.17
CA SER A 48 8.95 -2.00 -16.48
C SER A 48 7.88 -1.11 -17.14
N GLY A 49 7.78 0.12 -16.65
CA GLY A 49 6.73 1.08 -16.99
C GLY A 49 5.43 0.86 -16.22
N SER A 50 5.45 0.13 -15.09
CA SER A 50 4.29 -0.06 -14.20
C SER A 50 4.65 0.31 -12.77
N ASP A 51 3.71 0.84 -12.01
CA ASP A 51 3.87 1.23 -10.61
C ASP A 51 2.87 0.49 -9.71
N ASN A 52 2.79 0.87 -8.43
CA ASN A 52 1.71 0.45 -7.51
C ASN A 52 1.53 -1.06 -7.34
N PHE A 53 2.36 -1.66 -6.49
CA PHE A 53 2.41 -3.10 -6.25
C PHE A 53 2.02 -3.50 -4.81
N PRO A 54 0.77 -3.24 -4.36
CA PRO A 54 0.29 -3.88 -3.14
C PRO A 54 0.25 -5.39 -3.35
N ILE A 55 0.73 -6.14 -2.36
CA ILE A 55 1.04 -7.56 -2.52
C ILE A 55 0.69 -8.34 -1.27
N THR A 56 0.21 -9.58 -1.43
CA THR A 56 -0.16 -10.47 -0.32
C THR A 56 0.14 -11.93 -0.63
N TRP A 57 0.24 -12.77 0.41
CA TRP A 57 0.49 -14.21 0.30
C TRP A 57 -0.81 -15.00 0.30
N GLY A 58 -1.10 -15.64 -0.84
CA GLY A 58 -2.29 -16.44 -1.06
C GLY A 58 -2.25 -17.83 -0.44
N ASP A 59 -3.42 -18.46 -0.38
CA ASP A 59 -3.66 -19.82 0.10
C ASP A 59 -2.98 -20.91 -0.75
N ASP A 60 -2.69 -20.63 -2.00
CA ASP A 60 -2.03 -21.52 -2.98
C ASP A 60 -0.50 -21.40 -2.99
N ASP A 61 0.07 -20.79 -1.95
CA ASP A 61 1.46 -20.38 -1.81
C ASP A 61 1.89 -19.27 -2.78
N SER A 62 1.06 -18.78 -3.69
CA SER A 62 1.45 -17.68 -4.58
C SER A 62 1.44 -16.33 -3.86
N LEU A 63 2.19 -15.36 -4.38
CA LEU A 63 1.95 -13.96 -4.07
C LEU A 63 0.97 -13.37 -5.10
N TYR A 64 -0.01 -12.60 -4.64
CA TYR A 64 -0.94 -11.86 -5.50
C TYR A 64 -0.65 -10.37 -5.38
N THR A 65 -0.52 -9.69 -6.52
CA THR A 65 -0.27 -8.26 -6.59
C THR A 65 -1.17 -7.59 -7.62
N ALA A 66 -1.39 -6.29 -7.45
CA ALA A 66 -1.84 -5.41 -8.51
C ALA A 66 -0.63 -4.72 -9.17
N TYR A 67 -0.87 -4.04 -10.29
CA TYR A 67 0.02 -3.04 -10.86
C TYR A 67 -0.80 -1.89 -11.43
N GLY A 68 -0.25 -0.68 -11.37
CA GLY A 68 -0.82 0.53 -11.93
C GLY A 68 0.04 1.11 -13.05
N ASP A 69 -0.55 2.09 -13.74
CA ASP A 69 0.05 2.91 -14.79
C ASP A 69 1.04 2.18 -15.70
N GLY A 70 0.67 0.99 -16.19
CA GLY A 70 1.60 0.17 -16.97
C GLY A 70 0.97 -1.02 -17.68
N ASN A 71 1.85 -1.85 -18.25
CA ASN A 71 1.48 -3.03 -19.04
C ASN A 71 1.79 -4.35 -18.32
N GLY A 72 2.12 -4.29 -17.04
CA GLY A 72 2.35 -5.46 -16.19
C GLY A 72 3.59 -6.26 -16.55
N PHE A 73 3.57 -7.53 -16.20
CA PHE A 73 4.69 -8.46 -16.39
C PHE A 73 4.77 -8.98 -17.82
N LYS A 74 5.89 -9.60 -18.20
CA LYS A 74 6.01 -10.23 -19.53
C LYS A 74 5.23 -11.57 -19.58
N PRO A 75 4.53 -11.90 -20.67
CA PRO A 75 4.24 -11.02 -21.82
C PRO A 75 3.28 -9.90 -21.42
N ASN A 76 3.65 -8.67 -21.80
CA ASN A 76 2.94 -7.46 -21.44
C ASN A 76 1.49 -7.49 -21.96
N VAL A 77 0.57 -6.87 -21.22
CA VAL A 77 -0.77 -6.63 -21.76
C VAL A 77 -0.72 -5.57 -22.86
N PRO A 78 -1.59 -5.62 -23.90
CA PRO A 78 -1.48 -4.71 -25.04
C PRO A 78 -1.74 -3.23 -24.72
N GLN A 79 -2.59 -2.96 -23.74
CA GLN A 79 -3.00 -1.62 -23.35
C GLN A 79 -2.46 -1.28 -21.96
N LYS A 80 -2.04 -0.02 -21.76
CA LYS A 80 -1.67 0.50 -20.44
C LYS A 80 -2.90 0.53 -19.53
N LEU A 81 -2.78 -0.07 -18.35
CA LEU A 81 -3.83 -0.14 -17.34
C LEU A 81 -3.47 0.77 -16.16
N SER A 82 -4.49 1.41 -15.57
CA SER A 82 -4.35 2.06 -14.25
C SER A 82 -4.48 1.04 -13.11
N LEU A 83 -5.16 -0.08 -13.37
CA LEU A 83 -5.26 -1.23 -12.46
C LEU A 83 -5.24 -2.52 -13.27
N GLY A 84 -4.17 -3.28 -13.14
CA GLY A 84 -4.05 -4.66 -13.58
C GLY A 84 -3.66 -5.58 -12.43
N PHE A 85 -3.73 -6.89 -12.67
CA PHE A 85 -3.50 -7.92 -11.65
C PHE A 85 -2.43 -8.91 -12.09
N ALA A 86 -1.69 -9.46 -11.14
CA ALA A 86 -0.66 -10.46 -11.41
C ALA A 86 -0.50 -11.46 -10.26
N ARG A 87 -0.07 -12.66 -10.63
CA ARG A 87 0.43 -13.70 -9.72
C ARG A 87 1.94 -13.73 -9.79
N ILE A 88 2.57 -13.93 -8.64
CA ILE A 88 4.01 -14.03 -8.48
C ILE A 88 4.31 -15.35 -7.76
N ASP A 89 5.18 -16.14 -8.37
CA ASP A 89 5.59 -17.47 -7.94
C ASP A 89 7.10 -17.49 -7.62
N GLY A 90 7.50 -18.38 -6.71
CA GLY A 90 8.90 -18.62 -6.38
C GLY A 90 9.52 -17.71 -5.30
N PRO A 91 10.81 -17.94 -4.99
CA PRO A 91 11.57 -17.16 -4.03
C PRO A 91 12.02 -15.81 -4.63
N PRO A 92 12.43 -14.84 -3.80
CA PRO A 92 12.84 -13.52 -4.26
C PRO A 92 14.08 -13.56 -5.16
N THR A 93 14.85 -14.65 -5.20
CA THR A 93 16.03 -14.84 -6.05
C THR A 93 15.72 -15.48 -7.42
N ASN A 94 14.51 -15.99 -7.62
CA ASN A 94 14.10 -16.65 -8.86
C ASN A 94 12.58 -16.47 -9.06
N ILE A 95 12.19 -15.22 -9.29
CA ILE A 95 10.80 -14.82 -9.39
C ILE A 95 10.24 -15.21 -10.76
N SER A 96 9.08 -15.87 -10.76
CA SER A 96 8.22 -16.01 -11.93
C SER A 96 6.96 -15.19 -11.72
N ALA A 97 6.46 -14.51 -12.75
CA ALA A 97 5.26 -13.70 -12.63
C ALA A 97 4.43 -13.78 -13.90
N ALA A 98 3.11 -13.74 -13.74
CA ALA A 98 2.16 -13.77 -14.84
C ALA A 98 1.03 -12.76 -14.59
N ASN A 99 0.65 -12.03 -15.64
CA ASN A 99 -0.55 -11.18 -15.59
C ASN A 99 -1.80 -12.05 -15.48
N ILE A 100 -2.71 -11.67 -14.59
CA ILE A 100 -4.04 -12.25 -14.46
C ILE A 100 -4.99 -11.32 -15.23
N ARG A 101 -5.71 -11.87 -16.22
CA ARG A 101 -6.68 -11.09 -16.98
C ARG A 101 -8.03 -11.11 -16.29
N SER A 102 -8.60 -9.93 -16.12
CA SER A 102 -9.91 -9.74 -15.50
C SER A 102 -10.73 -8.72 -16.29
N SER A 103 -12.05 -8.87 -16.31
CA SER A 103 -12.95 -7.85 -16.85
C SER A 103 -12.99 -6.57 -15.99
N GLN A 104 -12.40 -6.60 -14.79
CA GLN A 104 -12.38 -5.50 -13.83
C GLN A 104 -11.08 -4.69 -13.85
N GLU A 105 -10.16 -5.00 -14.76
CA GLU A 105 -9.02 -4.13 -15.09
C GLU A 105 -9.48 -2.70 -15.38
N GLN A 106 -8.71 -1.70 -14.93
CA GLN A 106 -9.05 -0.29 -15.13
C GLN A 106 -8.08 0.39 -16.06
N THR A 107 -8.58 1.43 -16.74
CA THR A 107 -7.81 2.35 -17.55
C THR A 107 -7.99 3.75 -16.99
N GLY A 108 -7.13 4.68 -17.39
CA GLY A 108 -7.09 6.03 -16.82
C GLY A 108 -5.66 6.39 -16.46
N GLN A 109 -5.43 7.60 -15.97
CA GLN A 109 -4.11 8.12 -15.61
C GLN A 109 -4.23 9.07 -14.41
N GLY A 110 -3.17 9.16 -13.60
CA GLY A 110 -3.12 10.06 -12.45
C GLY A 110 -4.31 9.86 -11.51
N SER A 111 -4.84 10.97 -10.99
CA SER A 111 -5.99 10.99 -10.07
C SER A 111 -7.29 10.45 -10.71
N ALA A 112 -7.40 10.45 -12.04
CA ALA A 112 -8.55 9.90 -12.76
C ALA A 112 -8.47 8.38 -12.98
N GLY A 113 -7.31 7.77 -12.76
CA GLY A 113 -7.12 6.32 -12.86
C GLY A 113 -7.31 5.64 -11.51
N LYS A 114 -8.30 4.77 -11.40
CA LYS A 114 -8.44 3.86 -10.25
C LYS A 114 -7.23 2.93 -10.17
N LYS A 115 -6.70 2.77 -8.96
CA LYS A 115 -5.47 2.03 -8.64
C LYS A 115 -5.66 1.22 -7.37
N ALA A 116 -4.93 0.12 -7.22
CA ALA A 116 -4.86 -0.58 -5.94
C ALA A 116 -3.90 0.16 -4.99
N SER A 117 -4.20 0.16 -3.70
CA SER A 117 -3.30 0.65 -2.63
C SER A 117 -3.00 -0.43 -1.59
N GLY A 118 -3.91 -1.39 -1.38
CA GLY A 118 -3.71 -2.51 -0.45
C GLY A 118 -4.24 -3.82 -1.00
N MET A 119 -3.58 -4.92 -0.66
CA MET A 119 -4.05 -6.27 -0.97
C MET A 119 -3.85 -7.20 0.23
N LEU A 120 -4.78 -8.13 0.39
CA LEU A 120 -4.76 -9.13 1.46
C LEU A 120 -5.54 -10.38 1.05
N MET A 121 -5.06 -11.57 1.39
CA MET A 121 -5.91 -12.77 1.31
C MET A 121 -6.26 -13.26 2.72
N VAL A 122 -7.55 -13.52 2.96
CA VAL A 122 -8.09 -14.06 4.22
C VAL A 122 -9.05 -15.20 3.88
N ASP A 123 -8.84 -16.39 4.44
CA ASP A 123 -9.71 -17.56 4.25
C ASP A 123 -10.05 -17.86 2.77
N GLY A 124 -9.05 -17.73 1.88
CA GLY A 124 -9.17 -18.00 0.44
C GLY A 124 -9.86 -16.88 -0.35
N VAL A 125 -10.23 -15.76 0.29
CA VAL A 125 -10.79 -14.58 -0.37
C VAL A 125 -9.71 -13.50 -0.49
N LEU A 126 -9.47 -13.04 -1.70
CA LEU A 126 -8.52 -11.98 -2.00
C LEU A 126 -9.23 -10.62 -1.95
N TYR A 127 -8.80 -9.75 -1.04
CA TYR A 127 -9.28 -8.40 -0.85
C TYR A 127 -8.32 -7.37 -1.44
N MET A 128 -8.88 -6.25 -1.90
CA MET A 128 -8.15 -5.11 -2.41
C MET A 128 -8.77 -3.82 -1.90
N TRP A 129 -7.93 -2.91 -1.40
CA TRP A 129 -8.28 -1.50 -1.31
C TRP A 129 -7.96 -0.81 -2.64
N MET A 130 -8.96 -0.19 -3.23
CA MET A 130 -8.82 0.63 -4.43
C MET A 130 -8.89 2.11 -4.05
N ARG A 131 -7.83 2.85 -4.38
CA ARG A 131 -7.78 4.31 -4.26
C ARG A 131 -8.28 5.00 -5.52
N ASN A 132 -8.42 6.33 -5.46
CA ASN A 132 -9.00 7.15 -6.52
C ASN A 132 -10.42 6.68 -6.86
N ALA A 133 -11.18 6.22 -5.86
CA ALA A 133 -12.45 5.55 -6.06
C ALA A 133 -13.54 6.49 -6.62
N ASP A 134 -13.33 7.81 -6.51
CA ASP A 134 -14.13 8.87 -7.12
C ASP A 134 -13.68 9.29 -8.54
N ASN A 135 -12.57 8.74 -9.04
CA ASN A 135 -11.86 9.17 -10.27
C ASN A 135 -11.35 10.61 -10.23
N ASN A 136 -11.04 11.13 -9.05
CA ASN A 136 -10.42 12.44 -8.85
C ASN A 136 -9.35 12.41 -7.76
N GLY A 137 -8.77 11.24 -7.49
CA GLY A 137 -7.66 11.07 -6.56
C GLY A 137 -8.06 10.95 -5.10
N HIS A 138 -9.36 10.82 -4.81
CA HIS A 138 -9.85 10.69 -3.45
C HIS A 138 -10.56 9.35 -3.24
N LYS A 139 -10.87 9.08 -1.98
CA LYS A 139 -11.70 7.97 -1.52
C LYS A 139 -11.10 6.58 -1.74
N CYS A 140 -11.42 5.67 -0.81
CA CYS A 140 -11.05 4.27 -0.88
C CYS A 140 -12.30 3.39 -0.98
N GLN A 141 -12.22 2.36 -1.82
CA GLN A 141 -13.29 1.40 -2.03
C GLN A 141 -12.75 -0.02 -1.86
N LEU A 142 -13.46 -0.84 -1.09
CA LEU A 142 -13.13 -2.26 -0.95
C LEU A 142 -13.56 -3.03 -2.21
N ALA A 143 -12.76 -4.00 -2.60
CA ALA A 143 -13.12 -5.03 -3.55
C ALA A 143 -12.62 -6.40 -3.09
N TRP A 144 -13.24 -7.46 -3.58
CA TRP A 144 -12.83 -8.83 -3.28
C TRP A 144 -13.00 -9.77 -4.48
N SER A 145 -12.24 -10.85 -4.46
CA SER A 145 -12.22 -11.94 -5.43
C SER A 145 -12.17 -13.27 -4.69
N THR A 146 -12.99 -14.22 -5.12
CA THR A 146 -13.02 -15.60 -4.59
C THR A 146 -12.45 -16.62 -5.59
N ASP A 147 -11.78 -16.13 -6.63
CA ASP A 147 -11.25 -16.90 -7.75
C ASP A 147 -9.86 -16.42 -8.17
N HIS A 148 -9.07 -15.98 -7.18
CA HIS A 148 -7.67 -15.60 -7.34
C HIS A 148 -7.46 -14.47 -8.35
N ALA A 149 -8.20 -13.37 -8.17
CA ALA A 149 -8.19 -12.14 -8.97
C ALA A 149 -8.74 -12.24 -10.41
N GLN A 150 -9.37 -13.36 -10.79
CA GLN A 150 -9.97 -13.49 -12.12
C GLN A 150 -11.23 -12.60 -12.24
N THR A 151 -12.07 -12.57 -11.22
CA THR A 151 -13.23 -11.69 -11.11
C THR A 151 -13.21 -10.93 -9.80
N TRP A 152 -13.76 -9.71 -9.83
CA TRP A 152 -13.82 -8.83 -8.66
C TRP A 152 -15.23 -8.31 -8.43
N THR A 153 -15.63 -8.28 -7.16
CA THR A 153 -16.82 -7.57 -6.69
C THR A 153 -16.37 -6.35 -5.89
N PHE A 154 -16.99 -5.20 -6.14
CA PHE A 154 -16.71 -3.97 -5.42
C PHE A 154 -17.80 -3.73 -4.37
N ALA A 155 -17.42 -3.24 -3.20
CA ALA A 155 -18.37 -2.72 -2.22
C ALA A 155 -19.21 -1.60 -2.85
N ASP A 156 -20.47 -1.50 -2.48
CA ASP A 156 -21.36 -0.41 -2.91
C ASP A 156 -21.07 0.91 -2.19
N TRP A 157 -20.33 0.85 -1.08
CA TRP A 157 -19.85 1.97 -0.30
C TRP A 157 -18.39 2.35 -0.61
N LYS A 158 -17.99 3.53 -0.13
CA LYS A 158 -16.61 4.05 -0.13
C LYS A 158 -16.34 4.73 1.22
N PHE A 159 -15.08 4.82 1.61
CA PHE A 159 -14.67 5.80 2.62
C PHE A 159 -14.47 7.15 1.92
N ASP A 160 -15.15 8.17 2.43
CA ASP A 160 -15.02 9.53 1.92
C ASP A 160 -13.81 10.24 2.54
N GLU A 161 -13.40 9.79 3.71
CA GLU A 161 -12.39 10.35 4.59
C GLU A 161 -10.97 9.89 4.23
N PHE A 162 -10.82 8.77 3.52
CA PHE A 162 -9.54 8.11 3.29
C PHE A 162 -9.19 7.92 1.82
N GLY A 163 -8.02 8.41 1.42
CA GLY A 163 -7.54 8.36 0.04
C GLY A 163 -6.59 7.21 -0.28
N TYR A 164 -5.92 6.61 0.72
CA TYR A 164 -4.92 5.57 0.49
C TYR A 164 -4.93 4.50 1.58
N CYS A 165 -5.86 3.55 1.51
CA CYS A 165 -5.96 2.45 2.49
C CYS A 165 -5.04 1.28 2.14
N THR A 166 -4.30 0.75 3.12
CA THR A 166 -3.45 -0.44 2.96
C THR A 166 -3.65 -1.43 4.11
N PHE A 167 -3.71 -2.72 3.78
CA PHE A 167 -3.85 -3.77 4.80
C PHE A 167 -2.52 -4.06 5.50
N ILE A 168 -2.57 -4.38 6.79
CA ILE A 168 -1.44 -5.02 7.48
C ILE A 168 -1.38 -6.49 7.07
N ASN A 169 -0.28 -6.91 6.46
CA ASN A 169 -0.08 -8.28 5.99
C ASN A 169 0.54 -9.18 7.06
N TYR A 170 0.05 -10.42 7.15
CA TYR A 170 0.58 -11.50 8.01
C TYR A 170 1.06 -12.67 7.13
N GLY A 171 1.12 -13.88 7.67
CA GLY A 171 1.54 -15.06 6.93
C GLY A 171 0.58 -15.45 5.80
N GLN A 172 0.85 -16.61 5.21
CA GLN A 172 0.06 -17.21 4.14
C GLN A 172 -1.43 -17.20 4.46
N ASN A 173 -2.27 -16.67 3.56
CA ASN A 173 -3.71 -16.62 3.74
C ASN A 173 -4.12 -16.00 5.10
N TYR A 174 -3.44 -14.93 5.50
CA TYR A 174 -3.61 -14.24 6.78
C TYR A 174 -3.21 -15.01 8.05
N ALA A 175 -2.50 -16.12 7.92
CA ALA A 175 -2.09 -16.91 9.08
C ALA A 175 -1.22 -16.11 10.06
N GLY A 176 -1.49 -16.27 11.35
CA GLY A 176 -0.74 -15.63 12.43
C GLY A 176 -1.20 -14.21 12.78
N ALA A 177 -2.27 -13.70 12.16
CA ALA A 177 -2.93 -12.48 12.63
C ALA A 177 -3.47 -12.67 14.06
N PRO A 178 -3.28 -11.68 14.96
CA PRO A 178 -3.87 -11.74 16.29
C PRO A 178 -5.39 -11.54 16.20
N ASP A 179 -6.07 -11.84 17.31
CA ASP A 179 -7.39 -11.31 17.72
C ASP A 179 -8.61 -11.39 16.77
N GLY A 180 -8.50 -11.98 15.58
CA GLY A 180 -9.63 -12.18 14.66
C GLY A 180 -10.05 -10.94 13.89
N PHE A 181 -9.25 -9.87 13.90
CA PHE A 181 -9.48 -8.66 13.11
C PHE A 181 -8.58 -8.58 11.89
N VAL A 182 -9.04 -7.84 10.87
CA VAL A 182 -8.21 -7.32 9.79
C VAL A 182 -7.90 -5.86 10.01
N TYR A 183 -6.62 -5.55 10.10
CA TYR A 183 -6.14 -4.18 10.29
C TYR A 183 -5.80 -3.51 8.97
N THR A 184 -6.20 -2.24 8.86
CA THR A 184 -5.91 -1.34 7.74
C THR A 184 -5.31 -0.04 8.28
N VAL A 185 -4.32 0.51 7.58
CA VAL A 185 -3.76 1.84 7.84
C VAL A 185 -4.00 2.76 6.66
N THR A 186 -4.09 4.06 6.92
CA THR A 186 -4.25 5.08 5.89
C THR A 186 -3.74 6.44 6.39
N PRO A 187 -3.10 7.29 5.56
CA PRO A 187 -2.88 8.68 5.95
C PRO A 187 -4.23 9.35 6.23
N ASP A 188 -4.27 10.28 7.19
CA ASP A 188 -5.49 11.00 7.56
C ASP A 188 -5.82 12.09 6.52
N SER A 189 -6.15 11.65 5.32
CA SER A 189 -6.50 12.50 4.19
C SER A 189 -7.46 11.77 3.25
N PRO A 190 -8.47 12.48 2.70
CA PRO A 190 -9.32 11.93 1.66
C PRO A 190 -8.56 11.71 0.35
N SER A 191 -7.39 12.33 0.17
CA SER A 191 -6.58 12.30 -1.05
C SER A 191 -5.47 11.24 -0.99
N ALA A 192 -5.22 10.60 -2.13
CA ALA A 192 -4.10 9.65 -2.30
C ALA A 192 -2.74 10.34 -2.59
N TYR A 193 -2.72 11.67 -2.65
CA TYR A 193 -1.61 12.49 -3.16
C TYR A 193 -1.21 13.62 -2.23
N GLU A 194 -2.02 13.92 -1.22
CA GLU A 194 -1.71 14.96 -0.25
C GLU A 194 -1.14 14.30 1.00
N PRO A 195 0.06 14.71 1.46
CA PRO A 195 0.57 14.23 2.73
C PRO A 195 -0.32 14.71 3.88
N SER A 196 -0.21 14.00 4.99
CA SER A 196 -0.89 14.31 6.25
C SER A 196 0.10 14.26 7.40
N ASP A 197 -0.34 14.73 8.56
CA ASP A 197 0.47 14.68 9.79
C ASP A 197 0.52 13.29 10.43
N GLY A 198 -0.43 12.41 10.12
CA GLY A 198 -0.54 11.13 10.80
C GLY A 198 -1.29 10.06 10.03
N PHE A 199 -1.12 8.82 10.49
CA PHE A 199 -1.87 7.67 10.00
C PHE A 199 -2.98 7.28 10.96
N ILE A 200 -4.09 6.89 10.37
CA ILE A 200 -5.22 6.24 11.04
C ILE A 200 -5.02 4.73 10.96
N LEU A 201 -5.26 4.05 12.07
CA LEU A 201 -5.45 2.62 12.14
C LEU A 201 -6.94 2.31 12.30
N PHE A 202 -7.46 1.39 11.50
CA PHE A 202 -8.82 0.91 11.64
C PHE A 202 -8.90 -0.58 11.31
N ARG A 203 -9.95 -1.24 11.80
CA ARG A 203 -10.09 -2.69 11.67
C ARG A 203 -11.54 -3.11 11.54
N ALA A 204 -11.76 -4.30 10.99
CA ALA A 204 -13.04 -4.98 11.03
C ALA A 204 -12.83 -6.48 11.35
N PRO A 205 -13.82 -7.18 11.92
CA PRO A 205 -13.75 -8.62 12.09
C PRO A 205 -13.48 -9.31 10.75
N GLN A 206 -12.64 -10.34 10.74
CA GLN A 206 -12.27 -11.07 9.51
C GLN A 206 -13.49 -11.54 8.69
N GLY A 207 -14.55 -11.96 9.36
CA GLY A 207 -15.79 -12.42 8.74
C GLY A 207 -16.76 -11.34 8.28
N ASP A 208 -16.45 -10.05 8.48
CA ASP A 208 -17.40 -8.94 8.25
C ASP A 208 -16.81 -7.77 7.45
N LEU A 209 -15.77 -8.01 6.66
CA LEU A 209 -15.07 -6.98 5.88
C LEU A 209 -15.98 -6.28 4.84
N PHE A 210 -17.04 -6.93 4.38
CA PHE A 210 -17.98 -6.34 3.41
C PHE A 210 -18.89 -5.30 4.04
N ASN A 211 -19.06 -5.34 5.37
CA ASN A 211 -19.97 -4.48 6.11
C ASN A 211 -19.25 -3.19 6.54
N ARG A 212 -19.63 -2.05 5.94
CA ARG A 212 -19.06 -0.74 6.29
C ARG A 212 -19.19 -0.40 7.77
N ASP A 213 -20.29 -0.82 8.41
CA ASP A 213 -20.61 -0.50 9.80
C ASP A 213 -19.86 -1.41 10.80
N ALA A 214 -19.18 -2.46 10.32
CA ALA A 214 -18.36 -3.34 11.17
C ALA A 214 -16.98 -2.74 11.49
N TYR A 215 -16.59 -1.69 10.78
CA TYR A 215 -15.29 -1.07 10.96
C TYR A 215 -15.23 -0.22 12.23
N GLN A 216 -14.12 -0.36 12.95
CA GLN A 216 -13.79 0.39 14.16
C GLN A 216 -12.45 1.10 13.96
N TYR A 217 -12.32 2.27 14.55
CA TYR A 217 -11.17 3.16 14.43
C TYR A 217 -10.42 3.21 15.74
N TYR A 218 -9.10 3.24 15.65
CA TYR A 218 -8.25 3.51 16.79
C TYR A 218 -8.49 4.95 17.27
N ALA A 219 -8.68 5.13 18.57
CA ALA A 219 -9.01 6.41 19.22
C ALA A 219 -8.06 6.71 20.40
N GLY A 220 -6.80 6.32 20.26
CA GLY A 220 -5.78 6.45 21.30
C GLY A 220 -5.70 5.22 22.22
N GLU A 221 -5.01 5.40 23.35
CA GLU A 221 -4.84 4.37 24.38
C GLU A 221 -5.50 4.83 25.69
N ASP A 222 -5.93 3.87 26.52
CA ASP A 222 -6.38 4.15 27.88
C ASP A 222 -5.19 4.38 28.85
N ASP A 223 -5.49 4.63 30.12
CA ASP A 223 -4.46 4.84 31.15
C ASP A 223 -3.53 3.63 31.36
N ASN A 224 -3.87 2.45 30.84
CA ASN A 224 -3.07 1.23 30.91
C ASN A 224 -2.23 1.00 29.63
N GLY A 225 -2.38 1.85 28.60
CA GLY A 225 -1.74 1.66 27.29
C GLY A 225 -2.49 0.66 26.39
N GLU A 226 -3.74 0.34 26.70
CA GLU A 226 -4.56 -0.54 25.86
C GLU A 226 -5.31 0.29 24.80
N PRO A 227 -5.44 -0.18 23.56
CA PRO A 227 -6.04 0.59 22.48
C PRO A 227 -7.55 0.78 22.69
N ILE A 228 -8.01 2.02 22.52
CA ILE A 228 -9.43 2.36 22.49
C ILE A 228 -9.92 2.24 21.05
N TRP A 229 -11.06 1.57 20.87
CA TRP A 229 -11.71 1.40 19.58
C TRP A 229 -13.09 2.04 19.58
N THR A 230 -13.34 2.93 18.63
CA THR A 230 -14.61 3.61 18.43
C THR A 230 -15.23 3.21 17.09
N ILE A 231 -16.55 3.33 16.97
CA ILE A 231 -17.26 3.22 15.70
C ILE A 231 -17.49 4.59 15.04
N ASP A 232 -17.27 5.69 15.78
CA ASP A 232 -17.38 7.04 15.27
C ASP A 232 -16.06 7.45 14.62
N ILE A 233 -16.06 7.63 13.30
CA ILE A 233 -14.87 7.99 12.56
C ILE A 233 -14.30 9.35 12.98
N GLU A 234 -15.12 10.26 13.53
CA GLU A 234 -14.69 11.59 13.97
C GLU A 234 -13.91 11.54 15.29
N GLU A 235 -13.95 10.42 16.01
CA GLU A 235 -13.19 10.19 17.25
C GLU A 235 -11.85 9.47 17.01
N ARG A 236 -11.49 9.20 15.75
CA ARG A 236 -10.23 8.54 15.40
C ARG A 236 -9.01 9.37 15.83
N ASP A 237 -7.93 8.68 16.17
CA ASP A 237 -6.63 9.29 16.52
C ASP A 237 -5.48 8.66 15.71
N TYR A 238 -4.31 9.27 15.77
CA TYR A 238 -3.12 8.82 15.06
C TYR A 238 -2.44 7.66 15.77
N ASN A 239 -2.27 6.53 15.06
CA ASN A 239 -1.39 5.45 15.51
C ASN A 239 0.08 5.72 15.12
N PHE A 240 0.31 6.68 14.22
CA PHE A 240 1.63 7.15 13.82
C PHE A 240 1.53 8.63 13.45
N TYR A 241 2.43 9.45 13.98
CA TYR A 241 2.57 10.87 13.70
C TYR A 241 3.94 11.20 13.08
N HIS A 242 3.92 11.95 11.99
CA HIS A 242 5.08 12.58 11.37
C HIS A 242 4.57 13.81 10.60
N PRO A 243 4.76 15.05 11.11
CA PRO A 243 4.20 16.25 10.52
C PRO A 243 4.48 16.38 9.01
N ASP A 244 3.43 16.52 8.22
CA ASP A 244 3.44 16.52 6.74
C ASP A 244 4.24 15.36 6.09
N GLY A 245 4.51 14.30 6.85
CA GLY A 245 5.36 13.20 6.46
C GLY A 245 4.58 11.94 6.14
N ALA A 246 3.32 11.82 6.58
CA ALA A 246 2.49 10.63 6.40
C ALA A 246 1.83 10.58 5.02
N LEU A 247 2.37 9.71 4.15
CA LEU A 247 1.84 9.48 2.81
C LEU A 247 1.60 7.99 2.52
N ARG A 248 2.23 7.41 1.49
CA ARG A 248 1.98 6.02 1.08
C ARG A 248 2.80 5.08 1.94
N SER A 249 2.24 3.91 2.23
CA SER A 249 2.90 2.98 3.14
C SER A 249 2.46 1.52 3.00
N GLY A 250 3.20 0.62 3.62
CA GLY A 250 2.86 -0.79 3.75
C GLY A 250 3.40 -1.38 5.03
N ILE A 251 2.60 -2.21 5.71
CA ILE A 251 2.97 -2.88 6.95
C ILE A 251 2.91 -4.40 6.77
N SER A 252 3.91 -5.10 7.29
CA SER A 252 3.95 -6.55 7.30
C SER A 252 4.45 -7.07 8.65
N TYR A 253 3.87 -8.15 9.14
CA TYR A 253 4.25 -8.75 10.42
C TYR A 253 5.41 -9.73 10.25
N ASN A 254 6.54 -9.42 10.88
CA ASN A 254 7.69 -10.31 10.99
C ASN A 254 7.50 -11.22 12.21
N ALA A 255 6.82 -12.35 11.99
CA ALA A 255 6.44 -13.28 13.04
C ALA A 255 7.63 -13.84 13.85
N PRO A 256 8.77 -14.22 13.24
CA PRO A 256 9.93 -14.69 14.01
C PRO A 256 10.48 -13.67 15.01
N LEU A 257 10.39 -12.37 14.69
CA LEU A 257 10.83 -11.30 15.60
C LEU A 257 9.69 -10.78 16.50
N GLY A 258 8.44 -11.12 16.21
CA GLY A 258 7.27 -10.59 16.91
C GLY A 258 7.09 -9.09 16.68
N ARG A 259 7.42 -8.59 15.49
CA ARG A 259 7.41 -7.15 15.17
C ARG A 259 6.61 -6.84 13.92
N TYR A 260 5.81 -5.78 13.98
CA TYR A 260 5.26 -5.12 12.81
C TYR A 260 6.37 -4.32 12.14
N ILE A 261 6.56 -4.47 10.83
CA ILE A 261 7.55 -3.72 10.05
C ILE A 261 6.80 -2.79 9.11
N TRP A 262 6.97 -1.49 9.30
CA TRP A 262 6.29 -0.45 8.54
C TRP A 262 7.27 0.25 7.60
N TRP A 263 7.08 0.09 6.28
CA TRP A 263 7.69 0.95 5.29
C TRP A 263 6.81 2.17 5.04
N GLN A 264 7.36 3.37 5.18
CA GLN A 264 6.59 4.61 5.10
C GLN A 264 7.35 5.61 4.22
N GLN A 265 6.70 6.05 3.13
CA GLN A 265 7.27 6.97 2.17
C GLN A 265 7.44 8.36 2.80
N LEU A 266 8.56 9.03 2.52
CA LEU A 266 8.68 10.47 2.76
C LEU A 266 8.15 11.22 1.53
N PRO A 267 7.20 12.14 1.70
CA PRO A 267 6.75 13.00 0.61
C PRO A 267 7.86 13.97 0.22
N ASN A 268 7.83 14.41 -1.03
CA ASN A 268 8.68 15.52 -1.45
C ASN A 268 8.07 16.82 -0.92
N LEU A 269 8.76 17.48 0.03
CA LEU A 269 8.34 18.76 0.61
C LEU A 269 8.81 19.99 -0.20
N ASP A 270 9.45 19.77 -1.36
CA ASP A 270 9.81 20.84 -2.29
C ASP A 270 8.56 21.28 -3.08
N ASP A 271 7.90 22.36 -2.63
CA ASP A 271 6.68 22.94 -3.22
C ASP A 271 6.79 23.21 -4.73
N ASP A 272 8.00 23.35 -5.26
CA ASP A 272 8.26 23.64 -6.67
C ASP A 272 8.28 22.38 -7.57
N LYS A 273 8.13 21.17 -6.98
CA LYS A 273 8.13 19.91 -7.73
C LYS A 273 6.96 19.02 -7.33
N PRO A 274 6.23 18.45 -8.33
CA PRO A 274 5.31 17.38 -8.02
C PRO A 274 6.07 16.23 -7.35
N GLU A 275 5.37 15.49 -6.49
CA GLU A 275 5.93 14.30 -5.87
C GLU A 275 6.34 13.29 -6.96
N ASP A 276 7.66 13.10 -7.12
CA ASP A 276 8.22 12.15 -8.07
C ASP A 276 9.30 11.30 -7.39
N THR A 277 8.86 10.37 -6.56
CA THR A 277 9.76 9.48 -5.83
C THR A 277 10.28 8.30 -6.68
N ARG A 278 10.00 8.30 -7.99
CA ARG A 278 10.41 7.21 -8.88
C ARG A 278 11.92 7.14 -9.03
N PHE A 279 12.61 8.28 -8.97
CA PHE A 279 14.04 8.39 -9.26
C PHE A 279 14.89 8.83 -8.08
N ASP A 280 14.31 9.57 -7.13
CA ASP A 280 14.94 10.01 -5.89
C ASP A 280 13.93 10.05 -4.74
N GLY A 281 14.37 10.43 -3.54
CA GLY A 281 13.53 10.51 -2.35
C GLY A 281 13.91 9.51 -1.26
N GLY A 282 13.11 9.52 -0.19
CA GLY A 282 13.41 8.85 1.07
C GLY A 282 12.22 8.09 1.65
N PHE A 283 12.49 7.38 2.73
CA PHE A 283 11.48 6.62 3.49
C PHE A 283 12.02 6.28 4.87
N GLY A 284 11.09 5.97 5.78
CA GLY A 284 11.36 5.30 7.04
C GLY A 284 11.01 3.81 7.00
N VAL A 285 11.77 3.02 7.75
CA VAL A 285 11.35 1.69 8.21
C VAL A 285 11.23 1.75 9.72
N TYR A 286 10.04 1.45 10.23
CA TYR A 286 9.73 1.45 11.65
C TYR A 286 9.33 0.06 12.11
N ASP A 287 9.44 -0.19 13.40
CA ASP A 287 8.94 -1.41 14.01
C ASP A 287 8.14 -1.16 15.30
N ALA A 288 7.19 -2.05 15.60
CA ALA A 288 6.37 -2.00 16.81
C ALA A 288 6.00 -3.40 17.31
N PRO A 289 5.69 -3.56 18.61
CA PRO A 289 5.16 -4.81 19.16
C PRO A 289 3.66 -5.01 18.86
N GLN A 290 2.92 -3.93 18.65
CA GLN A 290 1.48 -3.94 18.36
C GLN A 290 1.19 -3.13 17.08
N PRO A 291 0.06 -3.35 16.40
CA PRO A 291 -0.27 -2.60 15.17
C PRO A 291 -0.58 -1.11 15.44
N TRP A 292 -0.83 -0.73 16.70
CA TRP A 292 -0.96 0.67 17.12
C TRP A 292 0.33 1.29 17.70
N GLY A 293 1.41 0.52 17.84
CA GLY A 293 2.68 1.00 18.38
C GLY A 293 3.11 0.30 19.68
N PRO A 294 3.95 0.93 20.52
CA PRO A 294 4.72 2.13 20.21
C PRO A 294 5.71 1.87 19.07
N TRP A 295 5.78 2.80 18.12
CA TRP A 295 6.70 2.71 16.97
C TRP A 295 8.11 3.14 17.32
N THR A 296 9.09 2.45 16.73
CA THR A 296 10.51 2.78 16.81
C THR A 296 11.17 2.77 15.45
N THR A 297 12.22 3.56 15.25
CA THR A 297 12.93 3.68 13.97
C THR A 297 13.95 2.55 13.81
N VAL A 298 13.84 1.79 12.71
CA VAL A 298 14.82 0.78 12.28
C VAL A 298 15.78 1.36 11.23
N TYR A 299 15.25 2.13 10.29
CA TYR A 299 15.99 2.76 9.21
C TYR A 299 15.30 4.07 8.83
N PHE A 300 16.07 5.10 8.51
CA PHE A 300 15.52 6.36 8.02
C PHE A 300 16.51 7.01 7.06
N THR A 301 16.02 7.50 5.93
CA THR A 301 16.82 8.27 5.00
C THR A 301 15.95 9.27 4.25
N ASP A 302 16.41 10.51 4.14
CA ASP A 302 15.79 11.54 3.29
C ASP A 302 16.04 11.25 1.80
N PHE A 303 17.18 10.62 1.49
CA PHE A 303 17.61 10.28 0.14
C PHE A 303 18.18 8.87 0.12
N TRP A 304 17.45 7.94 -0.48
CA TRP A 304 17.95 6.59 -0.70
C TRP A 304 18.86 6.53 -1.93
N ASP A 305 19.68 5.48 -2.06
CA ASP A 305 20.61 5.31 -3.18
C ASP A 305 19.93 4.99 -4.52
N VAL A 306 18.60 4.83 -4.50
CA VAL A 306 17.70 4.67 -5.64
C VAL A 306 16.32 5.26 -5.27
N GLY A 307 15.53 5.71 -6.24
CA GLY A 307 14.16 6.16 -5.97
C GLY A 307 13.32 5.08 -5.28
N PRO A 308 12.64 5.38 -4.16
CA PRO A 308 11.82 4.41 -3.44
C PRO A 308 10.47 4.13 -4.13
N GLY A 309 10.03 5.02 -5.02
CA GLY A 309 8.76 4.92 -5.72
C GLY A 309 7.53 5.21 -4.86
N GLU A 310 6.37 4.97 -5.46
CA GLU A 310 5.04 5.26 -4.92
C GLU A 310 4.49 4.16 -3.98
N THR A 311 5.18 3.03 -3.83
CA THR A 311 4.71 1.90 -3.02
C THR A 311 5.89 1.10 -2.51
N GLY A 312 5.79 0.61 -1.26
CA GLY A 312 6.79 -0.26 -0.64
C GLY A 312 6.18 -1.15 0.44
N SER A 313 6.58 -2.41 0.48
CA SER A 313 6.21 -3.36 1.55
C SER A 313 7.16 -4.56 1.59
N PHE A 314 7.14 -5.33 2.68
CA PHE A 314 7.96 -6.53 2.85
C PHE A 314 7.07 -7.78 2.81
N PRO A 315 6.88 -8.45 1.65
CA PRO A 315 6.02 -9.63 1.58
C PRO A 315 6.48 -10.69 2.59
N THR A 316 5.58 -11.12 3.46
CA THR A 316 5.88 -12.07 4.55
C THR A 316 6.38 -13.42 4.03
N LYS A 317 5.93 -13.84 2.84
CA LYS A 317 6.46 -15.01 2.12
C LYS A 317 7.99 -14.97 1.94
N TRP A 318 8.56 -13.78 1.80
CA TRP A 318 9.97 -13.56 1.50
C TRP A 318 10.77 -13.08 2.72
N MET A 319 10.24 -13.29 3.93
CA MET A 319 11.00 -13.21 5.17
C MET A 319 11.65 -14.56 5.46
N SER A 320 12.89 -14.55 5.93
CA SER A 320 13.58 -15.78 6.34
C SER A 320 12.93 -16.39 7.58
N PRO A 321 13.14 -17.70 7.84
CA PRO A 321 12.58 -18.36 9.02
C PRO A 321 12.96 -17.73 10.37
N ASP A 322 14.11 -17.05 10.45
CA ASP A 322 14.57 -16.29 11.61
C ASP A 322 14.13 -14.81 11.60
N GLY A 323 13.46 -14.36 10.54
CA GLY A 323 13.01 -12.97 10.36
C GLY A 323 14.14 -11.98 10.08
N LEU A 324 15.41 -12.41 10.04
CA LEU A 324 16.56 -11.52 9.91
C LEU A 324 16.84 -11.09 8.47
N THR A 325 16.29 -11.79 7.48
CA THR A 325 16.35 -11.39 6.08
C THR A 325 14.94 -11.13 5.57
N MET A 326 14.72 -9.97 4.96
CA MET A 326 13.47 -9.61 4.31
C MET A 326 13.75 -9.08 2.91
N ASN A 327 12.72 -8.98 2.07
CA ASN A 327 12.85 -8.40 0.73
C ASN A 327 11.82 -7.29 0.58
N LEU A 328 12.29 -6.06 0.32
CA LEU A 328 11.42 -4.93 0.00
C LEU A 328 10.94 -5.10 -1.44
N VAL A 329 9.63 -5.17 -1.64
CA VAL A 329 8.98 -4.91 -2.92
C VAL A 329 8.67 -3.42 -2.96
N PHE A 330 9.14 -2.73 -3.98
CA PHE A 330 8.92 -1.28 -4.16
C PHE A 330 8.79 -0.91 -5.65
N SER A 331 8.31 0.29 -5.93
CA SER A 331 7.98 0.72 -7.30
C SER A 331 8.95 1.72 -7.93
N GLY A 332 10.16 1.88 -7.38
CA GLY A 332 11.18 2.78 -7.93
C GLY A 332 11.53 2.44 -9.39
N GLU A 333 11.84 3.46 -10.19
CA GLU A 333 12.02 3.36 -11.65
C GLU A 333 10.83 2.74 -12.41
N ASP A 334 9.59 2.98 -11.95
CA ASP A 334 8.35 2.46 -12.57
C ASP A 334 8.46 0.96 -12.87
N SER A 335 8.88 0.19 -11.89
CA SER A 335 9.13 -1.24 -12.03
C SER A 335 8.75 -1.99 -10.76
N PHE A 336 8.28 -3.23 -10.91
CA PHE A 336 8.24 -4.18 -9.81
C PHE A 336 9.68 -4.47 -9.39
N SER A 337 10.08 -3.93 -8.24
CA SER A 337 11.47 -3.92 -7.82
C SER A 337 11.65 -4.65 -6.51
N VAL A 338 12.65 -5.52 -6.44
CA VAL A 338 12.92 -6.32 -5.24
C VAL A 338 14.34 -6.07 -4.76
N ARG A 339 14.48 -5.71 -3.49
CA ARG A 339 15.78 -5.54 -2.83
C ARG A 339 15.81 -6.21 -1.46
N ARG A 340 16.83 -7.02 -1.23
CA ARG A 340 17.05 -7.68 0.06
C ARG A 340 17.47 -6.68 1.13
N ALA A 341 16.92 -6.82 2.33
CA ALA A 341 17.33 -6.20 3.57
C ALA A 341 17.77 -7.27 4.58
N THR A 342 18.83 -7.00 5.34
CA THR A 342 19.28 -7.85 6.44
C THR A 342 19.21 -7.07 7.74
N LEU A 343 18.56 -7.62 8.75
CA LEU A 343 18.38 -7.03 10.06
C LEU A 343 19.48 -7.51 11.02
N THR A 344 19.92 -6.62 11.90
CA THR A 344 20.66 -6.99 13.11
C THR A 344 19.77 -6.75 14.30
N VAL A 345 19.70 -7.72 15.22
CA VAL A 345 18.89 -7.63 16.43
C VAL A 345 19.77 -7.53 17.67
N ALA A 346 19.26 -6.87 18.71
CA ALA A 346 19.96 -6.79 19.98
C ALA A 346 20.18 -8.19 20.58
N PRO A 347 21.27 -8.45 21.32
CA PRO A 347 21.58 -9.77 21.90
C PRO A 347 20.53 -10.36 22.87
N GLN A 348 19.53 -9.57 23.28
CA GLN A 348 18.42 -10.02 24.12
C GLN A 348 17.08 -10.19 23.38
N ALA A 349 17.04 -9.92 22.07
CA ALA A 349 15.83 -9.98 21.27
C ALA A 349 15.46 -11.40 20.80
N THR A 350 16.27 -12.42 21.08
CA THR A 350 15.85 -13.81 20.88
C THR A 350 14.85 -14.19 21.97
N LEU A 351 13.56 -13.99 21.70
CA LEU A 351 12.48 -14.63 22.47
C LEU A 351 12.67 -16.16 22.41
N PRO A 352 12.26 -16.90 23.46
CA PRO A 352 12.73 -18.25 23.72
C PRO A 352 12.43 -19.20 22.55
N ASN A 353 13.46 -19.99 22.24
CA ASN A 353 13.42 -21.14 21.34
C ASN A 353 12.06 -21.84 21.39
N VAL A 354 11.42 -21.96 20.23
CA VAL A 354 10.47 -23.05 19.99
C VAL A 354 11.25 -24.34 20.21
N VAL A 355 11.14 -24.89 21.42
CA VAL A 355 11.61 -26.24 21.70
C VAL A 355 10.76 -27.13 20.80
N SER A 356 11.42 -27.72 19.81
CA SER A 356 10.89 -28.85 19.05
C SER A 356 10.64 -30.00 20.03
N GLU A 357 9.45 -30.06 20.62
CA GLU A 357 8.96 -31.33 21.16
C GLU A 357 8.39 -32.16 20.00
N GLU A 358 9.14 -33.20 19.72
CA GLU A 358 8.83 -34.35 18.91
C GLU A 358 7.48 -34.96 19.32
N HIS A 359 6.40 -34.66 18.58
CA HIS A 359 5.17 -35.45 18.60
C HIS A 359 4.99 -36.14 17.25
N ASN A 360 5.69 -37.26 17.10
CA ASN A 360 5.47 -38.25 16.05
C ASN A 360 4.13 -38.97 16.33
N GLN A 361 3.01 -38.39 15.93
CA GLN A 361 1.79 -39.13 15.61
C GLN A 361 1.26 -38.66 14.25
N PRO A 362 1.03 -39.58 13.29
CA PRO A 362 0.37 -39.21 12.04
C PRO A 362 -1.07 -38.77 12.33
N PRO A 363 -1.61 -37.78 11.59
CA PRO A 363 -2.98 -37.32 11.79
C PRO A 363 -3.96 -38.49 11.55
N PRO A 364 -5.07 -38.55 12.31
CA PRO A 364 -6.13 -39.50 12.01
C PRO A 364 -6.68 -39.23 10.59
N PRO A 365 -7.10 -40.27 9.86
CA PRO A 365 -7.60 -40.12 8.49
C PRO A 365 -8.81 -39.17 8.47
N LEU A 366 -8.81 -38.25 7.50
CA LEU A 366 -9.96 -37.39 7.20
C LEU A 366 -11.16 -38.26 6.81
N ASP A 367 -12.10 -38.41 7.74
CA ASP A 367 -13.44 -38.85 7.39
C ASP A 367 -14.18 -37.69 6.70
N SER A 368 -14.28 -37.83 5.37
CA SER A 368 -15.30 -37.33 4.43
C SER A 368 -15.76 -35.85 4.48
N PRO A 369 -15.92 -35.18 3.32
CA PRO A 369 -16.28 -33.77 3.26
C PRO A 369 -17.69 -33.51 3.80
N LEU A 370 -17.81 -32.47 4.63
CA LEU A 370 -19.10 -31.89 5.03
C LEU A 370 -19.87 -31.43 3.79
N PRO A 371 -21.20 -31.64 3.74
CA PRO A 371 -22.00 -31.17 2.61
C PRO A 371 -22.05 -29.64 2.57
N PRO A 372 -22.18 -29.02 1.38
CA PRO A 372 -22.25 -27.57 1.23
C PRO A 372 -23.47 -27.01 1.98
N PRO A 373 -23.38 -25.76 2.49
CA PRO A 373 -24.47 -25.15 3.25
C PRO A 373 -25.71 -25.03 2.37
N GLN A 374 -26.83 -25.57 2.87
CA GLN A 374 -28.12 -25.41 2.20
C GLN A 374 -28.62 -23.98 2.39
N LEU A 375 -28.57 -23.22 1.30
CA LEU A 375 -29.35 -22.01 1.13
C LEU A 375 -30.82 -22.43 0.97
N ASN A 376 -31.69 -22.17 1.97
CA ASN A 376 -33.13 -21.96 1.79
C ASN A 376 -33.83 -21.68 3.13
N SER A 377 -34.33 -20.45 3.31
CA SER A 377 -35.74 -20.16 3.60
C SER A 377 -36.00 -18.64 3.52
N PRO A 378 -37.14 -18.21 2.98
CA PRO A 378 -37.45 -16.79 2.75
C PRO A 378 -37.90 -16.08 4.04
N LEU A 379 -37.57 -14.78 4.12
CA LEU A 379 -38.04 -13.83 5.13
C LEU A 379 -39.58 -13.84 5.28
N PRO A 380 -40.14 -13.71 6.50
CA PRO A 380 -41.57 -13.54 6.69
C PRO A 380 -42.02 -12.12 6.27
N PRO A 381 -43.25 -11.95 5.73
CA PRO A 381 -43.79 -10.64 5.38
C PRO A 381 -44.21 -9.85 6.64
N PRO A 382 -44.32 -8.51 6.54
CA PRO A 382 -44.61 -7.65 7.68
C PRO A 382 -46.05 -7.84 8.18
N ALA A 383 -46.22 -7.82 9.50
CA ALA A 383 -47.51 -7.96 10.17
C ALA A 383 -48.39 -6.71 9.98
N ASP A 384 -49.60 -6.94 9.48
CA ASP A 384 -50.73 -6.00 9.55
C ASP A 384 -51.06 -5.69 11.00
N ASN A 385 -51.17 -4.40 11.33
CA ASN A 385 -51.71 -3.94 12.60
C ASN A 385 -52.93 -3.07 12.33
N GLN A 386 -54.12 -3.58 12.65
CA GLN A 386 -55.35 -2.80 12.72
C GLN A 386 -56.06 -2.96 14.07
N THR A 387 -56.57 -1.82 14.51
CA THR A 387 -57.69 -1.53 15.44
C THR A 387 -57.38 -1.27 16.92
N GLY A 388 -57.78 -0.06 17.35
CA GLY A 388 -57.87 0.36 18.76
C GLY A 388 -58.06 1.88 18.92
N SER A 389 -59.31 2.34 18.79
CA SER A 389 -59.83 3.73 18.82
C SER A 389 -59.82 4.42 20.20
N ALA A 390 -59.58 5.75 20.26
CA ALA A 390 -60.45 6.74 20.94
C ALA A 390 -60.04 8.22 20.70
N ALA A 391 -61.01 9.02 20.22
CA ALA A 391 -61.35 10.46 20.43
C ALA A 391 -60.25 11.49 20.86
N SER A 392 -60.22 12.77 20.45
CA SER A 392 -61.10 13.69 19.72
C SER A 392 -60.43 15.09 19.67
N ASN A 393 -60.81 15.90 18.66
CA ASN A 393 -60.81 17.38 18.57
C ASN A 393 -59.91 18.03 17.50
N VAL A 394 -60.60 18.69 16.56
CA VAL A 394 -60.16 19.57 15.46
C VAL A 394 -60.57 21.01 15.83
N PRO A 395 -59.85 22.07 15.43
CA PRO A 395 -60.21 22.88 14.24
C PRO A 395 -59.02 23.19 13.29
N ASP A 396 -59.15 22.99 11.97
CA ASP A 396 -59.32 24.00 10.88
C ASP A 396 -58.12 24.98 10.69
N GLN A 397 -57.47 25.27 9.54
CA GLN A 397 -57.59 25.17 8.06
C GLN A 397 -56.22 25.74 7.49
N PRO A 398 -55.95 25.92 6.17
CA PRO A 398 -56.37 25.23 4.95
C PRO A 398 -55.17 24.71 4.10
N GLN A 399 -55.42 23.70 3.25
CA GLN A 399 -54.48 23.22 2.23
C GLN A 399 -54.68 23.91 0.87
N SER A 400 -53.57 24.13 0.17
CA SER A 400 -53.48 24.56 -1.23
C SER A 400 -53.76 23.41 -2.22
N PRO A 401 -54.23 23.69 -3.45
CA PRO A 401 -54.80 22.67 -4.34
C PRO A 401 -53.76 21.81 -5.09
N LEU A 402 -54.09 20.54 -5.27
CA LEU A 402 -53.46 19.58 -6.19
C LEU A 402 -53.70 19.96 -7.67
N PRO A 403 -52.77 19.68 -8.60
CA PRO A 403 -53.03 19.70 -10.02
C PRO A 403 -53.59 18.37 -10.56
N THR A 404 -54.41 18.51 -11.61
CA THR A 404 -55.09 17.50 -12.44
C THR A 404 -54.13 16.51 -13.13
N PRO A 405 -54.51 15.24 -13.37
CA PRO A 405 -53.66 14.27 -14.07
C PRO A 405 -53.72 14.42 -15.59
N THR A 406 -52.57 14.40 -16.25
CA THR A 406 -52.40 14.33 -17.70
C THR A 406 -52.51 12.87 -18.17
N GLU A 407 -53.19 12.69 -19.31
CA GLU A 407 -53.44 11.44 -20.03
C GLU A 407 -52.22 10.51 -20.15
N THR A 408 -52.43 9.25 -19.79
CA THR A 408 -51.55 8.11 -20.08
C THR A 408 -51.75 7.60 -21.50
N LEU A 409 -50.67 7.52 -22.28
CA LEU A 409 -50.59 6.82 -23.56
C LEU A 409 -50.81 5.30 -23.39
N PRO A 410 -51.40 4.59 -24.38
CA PRO A 410 -51.63 3.15 -24.30
C PRO A 410 -50.31 2.35 -24.46
N PRO A 411 -50.20 1.17 -23.82
CA PRO A 411 -49.00 0.33 -23.89
C PRO A 411 -48.81 -0.31 -25.28
N PRO A 412 -47.55 -0.60 -25.68
CA PRO A 412 -47.26 -1.29 -26.94
C PRO A 412 -47.73 -2.76 -26.93
N PRO A 413 -48.00 -3.36 -28.11
CA PRO A 413 -48.45 -4.74 -28.23
C PRO A 413 -47.38 -5.75 -27.79
N PRO A 414 -47.80 -6.96 -27.35
CA PRO A 414 -46.90 -7.95 -26.76
C PRO A 414 -45.92 -8.53 -27.79
N THR A 415 -44.66 -8.63 -27.40
CA THR A 415 -43.59 -9.30 -28.14
C THR A 415 -43.80 -10.82 -28.07
N GLU A 416 -43.86 -11.47 -29.24
CA GLU A 416 -43.88 -12.94 -29.35
C GLU A 416 -42.65 -13.53 -28.66
N THR A 417 -42.92 -14.35 -27.64
CA THR A 417 -41.90 -15.13 -26.94
C THR A 417 -41.66 -16.41 -27.74
N LEU A 418 -40.52 -16.51 -28.42
CA LEU A 418 -40.04 -17.77 -29.00
C LEU A 418 -39.64 -18.72 -27.86
N ALA A 419 -40.25 -19.91 -27.84
CA ALA A 419 -39.96 -20.97 -26.88
C ALA A 419 -38.48 -21.42 -26.95
N PRO A 420 -37.88 -21.83 -25.80
CA PRO A 420 -36.52 -22.34 -25.78
C PRO A 420 -36.43 -23.69 -26.51
N GLN A 421 -35.48 -23.80 -27.44
CA GLN A 421 -35.10 -25.05 -28.10
C GLN A 421 -34.49 -26.04 -27.07
N PRO A 422 -34.77 -27.35 -27.16
CA PRO A 422 -34.15 -28.34 -26.29
C PRO A 422 -32.63 -28.47 -26.57
N PRO A 423 -31.82 -28.85 -25.56
CA PRO A 423 -30.37 -28.91 -25.70
C PRO A 423 -29.93 -29.98 -26.68
N THR A 424 -29.08 -29.60 -27.63
CA THR A 424 -28.40 -30.48 -28.57
C THR A 424 -27.42 -31.38 -27.83
N ILE A 425 -27.56 -32.70 -27.99
CA ILE A 425 -26.68 -33.73 -27.46
C ILE A 425 -25.29 -33.59 -28.14
N ALA A 426 -24.25 -33.34 -27.36
CA ALA A 426 -22.87 -33.43 -27.81
C ALA A 426 -22.46 -34.91 -28.00
N PRO A 427 -21.69 -35.26 -29.03
CA PRO A 427 -21.20 -36.63 -29.22
C PRO A 427 -20.18 -37.00 -28.13
N THR A 428 -20.43 -38.12 -27.48
CA THR A 428 -19.53 -38.80 -26.53
C THR A 428 -18.17 -39.10 -27.15
N MET A 429 -17.09 -38.56 -26.57
CA MET A 429 -15.73 -39.02 -26.86
C MET A 429 -15.48 -40.41 -26.24
N PRO A 430 -14.77 -41.32 -26.95
CA PRO A 430 -14.38 -42.60 -26.40
C PRO A 430 -13.27 -42.45 -25.33
N PRO A 431 -13.19 -43.36 -24.34
CA PRO A 431 -12.18 -43.28 -23.28
C PRO A 431 -10.76 -43.55 -23.81
N LEU A 432 -9.81 -42.74 -23.36
CA LEU A 432 -8.37 -42.95 -23.56
C LEU A 432 -7.91 -44.20 -22.76
N PRO A 433 -6.97 -45.02 -23.27
CA PRO A 433 -6.56 -46.25 -22.62
C PRO A 433 -5.67 -46.01 -21.39
N THR A 434 -6.00 -46.74 -20.34
CA THR A 434 -5.25 -46.88 -19.09
C THR A 434 -3.85 -47.43 -19.34
N ALA A 435 -2.80 -46.66 -19.02
CA ALA A 435 -1.43 -47.16 -18.97
C ALA A 435 -1.12 -47.69 -17.56
N THR A 436 -0.91 -48.99 -17.48
CA THR A 436 -0.50 -49.74 -16.30
C THR A 436 0.93 -49.34 -15.90
N LEU A 437 1.10 -48.86 -14.68
CA LEU A 437 2.42 -48.72 -14.03
C LEU A 437 2.79 -50.05 -13.37
N THR A 438 3.98 -50.56 -13.69
CA THR A 438 4.67 -51.60 -12.90
C THR A 438 6.01 -51.07 -12.38
N PRO A 439 6.46 -51.50 -11.19
CA PRO A 439 7.45 -50.79 -10.40
C PRO A 439 8.88 -51.26 -10.68
N THR A 440 9.85 -50.34 -10.59
CA THR A 440 11.28 -50.68 -10.52
C THR A 440 11.91 -50.11 -9.25
N VAL A 441 12.55 -51.01 -8.52
CA VAL A 441 13.23 -50.91 -7.22
C VAL A 441 14.57 -50.13 -7.34
N PRO A 442 15.09 -49.51 -6.25
CA PRO A 442 16.13 -48.49 -6.32
C PRO A 442 17.55 -49.05 -6.24
N LEU A 443 18.52 -48.27 -6.70
CA LEU A 443 19.95 -48.53 -6.51
C LEU A 443 20.62 -47.31 -5.88
N SER A 444 21.05 -47.50 -4.63
CA SER A 444 21.98 -46.63 -3.90
C SER A 444 23.39 -46.78 -4.46
N ALA A 445 24.12 -45.66 -4.57
CA ALA A 445 25.57 -45.64 -4.44
C ALA A 445 26.06 -44.23 -4.08
N THR A 446 26.54 -44.10 -2.85
CA THR A 446 27.35 -43.01 -2.29
C THR A 446 28.81 -43.17 -2.76
N VAL A 447 29.52 -42.10 -3.12
CA VAL A 447 30.98 -41.85 -2.87
C VAL A 447 31.30 -40.37 -3.19
N PRO A 448 32.21 -39.70 -2.45
CA PRO A 448 32.32 -38.23 -2.37
C PRO A 448 33.46 -37.66 -3.22
N LEU A 449 33.47 -36.34 -3.45
CA LEU A 449 34.64 -35.61 -3.94
C LEU A 449 34.94 -34.40 -3.05
N THR A 450 36.11 -34.47 -2.42
CA THR A 450 36.83 -33.37 -1.74
C THR A 450 37.55 -32.45 -2.74
N PRO A 451 37.94 -31.23 -2.33
CA PRO A 451 38.35 -30.15 -3.22
C PRO A 451 39.86 -30.07 -3.42
N THR A 452 40.30 -29.59 -4.59
CA THR A 452 41.70 -29.22 -4.84
C THR A 452 41.78 -27.76 -5.29
N ALA A 453 42.52 -26.96 -4.53
CA ALA A 453 42.93 -25.61 -4.86
C ALA A 453 44.13 -25.61 -5.83
N MET A 454 44.21 -24.62 -6.72
CA MET A 454 45.44 -23.87 -7.02
C MET A 454 45.13 -22.62 -7.85
N ALA A 455 45.82 -21.53 -7.49
CA ALA A 455 45.77 -20.19 -8.07
C ALA A 455 46.79 -20.02 -9.23
N PRO A 456 47.23 -18.79 -9.59
CA PRO A 456 46.69 -17.94 -10.65
C PRO A 456 47.66 -17.78 -11.83
N ILE A 457 47.19 -17.31 -12.99
CA ILE A 457 48.07 -16.84 -14.07
C ILE A 457 47.55 -15.51 -14.64
N THR A 458 48.50 -14.59 -14.72
CA THR A 458 48.47 -13.20 -15.17
C THR A 458 48.49 -13.05 -16.70
N GLU A 459 48.20 -11.83 -17.13
CA GLU A 459 48.65 -11.14 -18.37
C GLU A 459 47.79 -11.15 -19.65
N ALA A 460 47.18 -9.97 -19.85
CA ALA A 460 46.99 -9.15 -21.05
C ALA A 460 47.33 -9.73 -22.44
N GLN A 461 46.40 -9.53 -23.38
CA GLN A 461 46.71 -8.97 -24.69
C GLN A 461 45.51 -8.26 -25.32
N GLN A 462 45.76 -7.03 -25.79
CA GLN A 462 44.91 -6.24 -26.68
C GLN A 462 44.68 -6.96 -28.00
N VAL A 463 43.45 -6.98 -28.50
CA VAL A 463 43.19 -6.94 -29.94
C VAL A 463 42.03 -5.97 -30.19
N SER A 464 42.36 -4.94 -30.96
CA SER A 464 41.48 -3.96 -31.56
C SER A 464 40.71 -4.55 -32.74
N GLU A 465 39.39 -4.46 -32.74
CA GLU A 465 38.60 -4.53 -33.99
C GLU A 465 37.56 -3.41 -34.04
N THR A 466 37.82 -2.50 -34.97
CA THR A 466 36.95 -1.47 -35.54
C THR A 466 35.77 -2.11 -36.27
N LEU A 467 34.53 -1.74 -35.91
CA LEU A 467 33.37 -1.85 -36.80
C LEU A 467 32.58 -0.54 -36.79
N GLN A 468 32.58 0.11 -37.97
CA GLN A 468 31.72 1.24 -38.33
C GLN A 468 30.32 0.72 -38.71
N GLY A 469 29.27 1.41 -38.23
CA GLY A 469 27.88 1.24 -38.64
C GLY A 469 26.97 2.24 -37.92
N PRO A 470 25.86 2.72 -38.52
CA PRO A 470 25.67 4.16 -38.70
C PRO A 470 24.84 4.89 -37.63
N SER A 471 25.16 6.18 -37.51
CA SER A 471 24.45 7.26 -36.85
C SER A 471 22.97 7.35 -37.28
N VAL A 472 22.07 7.24 -36.30
CA VAL A 472 20.66 7.67 -36.43
C VAL A 472 20.51 9.02 -35.73
N ALA A 473 20.07 10.02 -36.50
CA ALA A 473 19.82 11.39 -36.04
C ALA A 473 18.59 11.49 -35.11
N PRO A 474 18.58 12.42 -34.15
CA PRO A 474 17.41 12.66 -33.29
C PRO A 474 16.35 13.48 -34.04
N SER A 475 15.08 13.06 -33.93
CA SER A 475 13.91 13.83 -34.37
C SER A 475 13.41 14.77 -33.26
N PRO A 476 12.69 15.86 -33.61
CA PRO A 476 12.73 17.10 -32.86
C PRO A 476 11.68 17.21 -31.73
N THR A 477 12.08 17.94 -30.71
CA THR A 477 11.27 18.48 -29.61
C THR A 477 10.01 19.19 -30.11
N VAL A 478 8.84 18.72 -29.68
CA VAL A 478 7.57 19.44 -29.81
C VAL A 478 7.39 20.30 -28.57
N ILE A 479 7.48 21.62 -28.75
CA ILE A 479 7.11 22.63 -27.77
C ILE A 479 5.59 22.78 -27.80
N MET A 480 4.90 22.55 -26.67
CA MET A 480 3.52 22.98 -26.46
C MET A 480 3.47 24.12 -25.42
N PRO A 481 2.53 25.07 -25.55
CA PRO A 481 2.55 26.33 -24.82
C PRO A 481 1.91 26.22 -23.43
N LEU A 482 2.44 27.04 -22.50
CA LEU A 482 1.87 27.36 -21.19
C LEU A 482 0.46 27.97 -21.33
N PRO A 483 -0.51 27.65 -20.44
CA PRO A 483 -1.63 28.53 -20.18
C PRO A 483 -1.29 29.55 -19.08
N VAL A 484 -1.69 30.78 -19.36
CA VAL A 484 -1.60 31.97 -18.51
C VAL A 484 -2.90 32.13 -17.71
N ALA A 485 -2.72 32.65 -16.49
CA ALA A 485 -3.67 33.39 -15.63
C ALA A 485 -4.63 32.61 -14.72
N ALA A 486 -4.26 32.69 -13.43
CA ALA A 486 -5.08 32.58 -12.25
C ALA A 486 -6.18 33.66 -12.16
N SER A 487 -7.32 33.29 -11.59
CA SER A 487 -8.26 34.24 -10.97
C SER A 487 -7.99 34.29 -9.47
N THR A 488 -7.66 35.48 -8.97
CA THR A 488 -7.40 35.74 -7.56
C THR A 488 -8.71 36.02 -6.80
N ASN A 489 -8.90 35.37 -5.64
CA ASN A 489 -9.89 35.75 -4.63
C ASN A 489 -9.14 36.26 -3.37
N PRO A 490 -9.26 37.54 -2.99
CA PRO A 490 -8.37 38.17 -2.02
C PRO A 490 -8.82 38.07 -0.54
N LEU A 491 -9.35 36.93 -0.10
CA LEU A 491 -9.75 36.74 1.32
C LEU A 491 -9.00 35.64 2.09
N ALA A 492 -8.11 34.87 1.44
CA ALA A 492 -7.35 33.81 2.11
C ALA A 492 -5.99 34.26 2.68
N LEU A 493 -5.61 35.54 2.55
CA LEU A 493 -4.28 36.03 2.92
C LEU A 493 -4.18 36.69 4.31
N LEU A 494 -5.12 36.41 5.23
CA LEU A 494 -5.20 37.10 6.53
C LEU A 494 -5.05 36.21 7.78
N LEU A 495 -4.61 34.96 7.65
CA LEU A 495 -4.48 34.02 8.79
C LEU A 495 -3.12 33.29 8.87
N ARG A 496 -2.05 33.88 8.36
CA ARG A 496 -0.66 33.43 8.66
C ARG A 496 0.26 34.65 8.79
N SER A 497 0.31 35.27 9.97
CA SER A 497 1.19 36.44 10.21
C SER A 497 1.88 36.49 11.57
N GLU A 498 2.11 35.36 12.24
CA GLU A 498 2.94 35.40 13.46
C GLU A 498 4.46 35.50 13.16
N THR A 499 4.91 35.04 11.99
CA THR A 499 6.33 35.10 11.60
C THR A 499 6.75 36.46 11.01
N LEU A 500 5.81 37.23 10.44
CA LEU A 500 6.10 38.57 9.90
C LEU A 500 6.24 39.65 10.98
N ILE A 501 5.53 39.48 12.11
CA ILE A 501 5.55 40.45 13.22
C ILE A 501 6.90 40.42 13.95
N LEU A 502 7.52 39.25 14.10
CA LEU A 502 8.83 39.11 14.72
C LEU A 502 9.95 39.70 13.82
N GLY A 503 9.82 39.55 12.49
CA GLY A 503 10.74 40.13 11.52
C GLY A 503 10.69 41.66 11.47
N MET A 504 9.49 42.25 11.54
CA MET A 504 9.32 43.72 11.57
C MET A 504 9.81 44.36 12.87
N LEU A 505 9.66 43.69 14.02
CA LEU A 505 10.15 44.20 15.31
C LEU A 505 11.69 44.24 15.38
N CYS A 506 12.37 43.26 14.80
CA CYS A 506 13.85 43.25 14.69
C CYS A 506 14.37 44.37 13.77
N LEU A 507 13.67 44.68 12.67
CA LEU A 507 14.04 45.75 11.73
C LEU A 507 13.83 47.15 12.34
N ILE A 508 12.79 47.34 13.16
CA ILE A 508 12.54 48.61 13.86
C ILE A 508 13.56 48.84 14.97
N PHE A 509 13.98 47.80 15.71
CA PHE A 509 15.04 47.92 16.71
C PHE A 509 16.41 48.28 16.08
N PHE A 510 16.71 47.73 14.90
CA PHE A 510 17.96 48.03 14.19
C PHE A 510 17.98 49.48 13.64
N ALA A 511 16.84 49.98 13.16
CA ALA A 511 16.72 51.34 12.63
C ALA A 511 16.80 52.43 13.72
N VAL A 512 16.27 52.17 14.92
CA VAL A 512 16.31 53.12 16.04
C VAL A 512 17.71 53.20 16.67
N THR A 513 18.50 52.12 16.61
CA THR A 513 19.86 52.11 17.16
C THR A 513 20.88 52.81 16.24
N MET A 514 20.61 52.88 14.93
CA MET A 514 21.48 53.54 13.94
C MET A 514 21.25 55.05 13.76
N LEU A 515 20.16 55.60 14.31
CA LEU A 515 19.85 57.05 14.26
C LEU A 515 20.23 57.80 15.55
N GLY A 516 20.83 57.12 16.53
CA GLY A 516 21.20 57.69 17.83
C GLY A 516 22.66 58.14 18.01
N PHE A 517 23.53 57.97 17.01
CA PHE A 517 24.93 58.42 17.05
C PHE A 517 25.23 59.34 15.86
N GLY A 518 24.94 60.63 16.04
CA GLY A 518 25.22 61.68 15.07
C GLY A 518 24.75 63.04 15.57
N ALA A 519 25.50 63.62 16.51
CA ALA A 519 25.59 65.06 16.74
C ALA A 519 26.93 65.54 16.19
#